data_AF-A0A6A8G2C4-F1
#
_entry.id   AF-A0A6A8G2C4-F1
#
_cell.length_a   1.000
_cell.length_b   1.000
_cell.length_c   1.000
_cell.angle_alpha   90.00
_cell.angle_beta   90.00
_cell.angle_gamma   90.00
#
_symmetry.space_group_name_H-M   'P 1'
#
loop_
_entity.id
_entity.type
_entity.pdbx_description
1 polymer ?
#
loop_
_entity_poly.entity_id
_entity_poly.type
_entity_poly.pdbx_seq_one_letter_code
_entity_poly.pdbx_strand_id
1 'polypeptide(L)'
;MKWFKLILDVTTFILIAILLFVYTYKENEEILPDTKYPIAVTDWNKKYSKNEIYKRINQFAKNENVAIYKSTSNYTNKNVDKDIYVFNKSKATTITPFNAKYNIHYLSDDELLKKDIKGSYFVKDKNFDVSKFINFLKEYGVTAESYKIDHMMIAVGVIKQMNIEVPLSALLIVYFIYYIFEKNINFKAYAIKYLNGFTLRKIIFENFSKKCTYWVTLIISQILLTTSVLWILNYTGNLDLFILRLVLLSCLFILTISVINLWTFLMLLNLNIANMIKGKQHFKTIRFINTVCKSILLVLIASVMIENTSVIKDLNKIKETEKYWNVLDDYYTIEFAPYHETKQSLIDNMLRSEQLVKASEAENNAILFKPKGDSVDNDNFSPDEGNVILVNNQFWSIYYKQFQPDIPIKNQKNNVEV
;
A
#
# COMPACT_ATOMS: atom_id res chain seq x y z
N MET A 1 -17.64 -22.63 27.37
CA MET A 1 -17.51 -21.16 27.19
C MET A 1 -16.11 -20.60 27.45
N LYS A 2 -15.39 -21.00 28.52
CA LYS A 2 -14.04 -20.44 28.81
C LYS A 2 -13.04 -20.69 27.67
N TRP A 3 -12.96 -21.92 27.17
CA TRP A 3 -12.12 -22.28 26.01
C TRP A 3 -12.48 -21.53 24.73
N PHE A 4 -13.79 -21.41 24.43
CA PHE A 4 -14.25 -20.65 23.27
C PHE A 4 -13.79 -19.18 23.32
N LYS A 5 -13.94 -18.53 24.48
CA LYS A 5 -13.48 -17.14 24.66
C LYS A 5 -11.98 -17.02 24.47
N LEU A 6 -11.21 -17.93 25.08
CA LEU A 6 -9.76 -17.92 24.96
C LEU A 6 -9.32 -18.07 23.50
N ILE A 7 -9.93 -19.02 22.76
CA ILE A 7 -9.64 -19.22 21.33
C ILE A 7 -10.01 -17.97 20.53
N LEU A 8 -11.17 -17.36 20.79
CA LEU A 8 -11.60 -16.12 20.12
C LEU A 8 -10.62 -14.97 20.39
N ASP A 9 -10.20 -14.79 21.64
CA ASP A 9 -9.25 -13.74 22.02
C ASP A 9 -7.88 -13.97 21.37
N VAL A 10 -7.35 -15.20 21.44
CA VAL A 10 -6.05 -15.54 20.85
C VAL A 10 -6.07 -15.38 19.32
N THR A 11 -7.10 -15.87 18.65
CA THR A 11 -7.24 -15.74 17.19
C THR A 11 -7.34 -14.27 16.76
N THR A 12 -8.07 -13.46 17.52
CA THR A 12 -8.17 -12.02 17.22
C THR A 12 -6.83 -11.30 17.43
N PHE A 13 -6.09 -11.63 18.48
CA PHE A 13 -4.76 -11.05 18.72
C PHE A 13 -3.76 -11.43 17.61
N ILE A 14 -3.82 -12.67 17.11
CA ILE A 14 -3.03 -13.08 15.95
C ILE A 14 -3.43 -12.29 14.70
N LEU A 15 -4.75 -12.12 14.46
CA LEU A 15 -5.25 -11.33 13.34
C LEU A 15 -4.75 -9.88 13.39
N ILE A 16 -4.82 -9.23 14.55
CA ILE A 16 -4.29 -7.87 14.75
C ILE A 16 -2.81 -7.80 14.37
N ALA A 17 -2.02 -8.79 14.78
CA ALA A 17 -0.59 -8.83 14.47
C ALA A 17 -0.34 -9.00 12.96
N ILE A 18 -1.08 -9.88 12.28
CA ILE A 18 -0.98 -10.09 10.83
C ILE A 18 -1.37 -8.82 10.07
N LEU A 19 -2.46 -8.15 10.46
CA LEU A 19 -2.89 -6.90 9.82
C LEU A 19 -1.86 -5.79 10.01
N LEU A 20 -1.29 -5.66 11.20
CA LEU A 20 -0.23 -4.71 11.45
C LEU A 20 1.04 -5.04 10.65
N PHE A 21 1.37 -6.33 10.50
CA PHE A 21 2.47 -6.79 9.65
C PHE A 21 2.26 -6.36 8.20
N VAL A 22 1.10 -6.65 7.60
CA VAL A 22 0.80 -6.26 6.21
C VAL A 22 0.81 -4.75 6.04
N TYR A 23 0.22 -4.01 6.99
CA TYR A 23 0.26 -2.54 6.99
C TYR A 23 1.70 -2.03 7.02
N THR A 24 2.53 -2.54 7.94
CA THR A 24 3.93 -2.11 8.10
C THR A 24 4.74 -2.47 6.85
N TYR A 25 4.47 -3.63 6.25
CA TYR A 25 5.11 -4.05 5.02
C TYR A 25 4.82 -3.07 3.87
N LYS A 26 3.53 -2.74 3.61
CA LYS A 26 3.17 -1.78 2.56
C LYS A 26 3.67 -0.36 2.83
N GLU A 27 3.61 0.09 4.08
CA GLU A 27 4.15 1.41 4.46
C GLU A 27 5.65 1.50 4.15
N ASN A 28 6.40 0.41 4.33
CA ASN A 28 7.82 0.35 3.97
C ASN A 28 8.08 0.28 2.46
N GLU A 29 7.14 -0.19 1.65
CA GLU A 29 7.25 -0.13 0.18
C GLU A 29 7.11 1.32 -0.31
N GLU A 30 6.17 2.08 0.25
CA GLU A 30 5.89 3.45 -0.20
C GLU A 30 6.85 4.49 0.40
N ILE A 31 7.32 4.30 1.63
CA ILE A 31 7.94 5.37 2.44
C ILE A 31 9.22 4.87 3.10
N LEU A 32 10.17 5.78 3.36
CA LEU A 32 11.30 5.46 4.23
C LEU A 32 10.88 5.47 5.71
N PRO A 33 11.33 4.52 6.53
CA PRO A 33 11.01 4.51 7.95
C PRO A 33 11.35 5.84 8.65
N ASP A 34 10.50 6.26 9.58
CA ASP A 34 10.63 7.49 10.38
C ASP A 34 10.69 8.79 9.56
N THR A 35 10.17 8.78 8.33
CA THR A 35 10.02 9.99 7.52
C THR A 35 9.04 10.95 8.18
N LYS A 36 9.41 12.22 8.26
CA LYS A 36 8.55 13.29 8.79
C LYS A 36 8.03 14.20 7.69
N TYR A 37 8.91 14.51 6.74
CA TYR A 37 8.62 15.44 5.67
C TYR A 37 8.91 14.75 4.33
N PRO A 38 7.90 14.16 3.70
CA PRO A 38 8.01 13.67 2.34
C PRO A 38 7.72 14.81 1.36
N ILE A 39 8.46 14.80 0.26
CA ILE A 39 8.48 15.89 -0.72
C ILE A 39 8.50 15.22 -2.09
N ALA A 40 7.48 15.48 -2.89
CA ALA A 40 7.41 14.99 -4.26
C ALA A 40 7.94 16.07 -5.19
N VAL A 41 9.02 15.76 -5.92
CA VAL A 41 9.47 16.59 -7.03
C VAL A 41 8.72 16.14 -8.28
N THR A 42 7.83 16.99 -8.77
CA THR A 42 6.90 16.68 -9.87
C THR A 42 7.42 17.18 -11.21
N ASP A 43 8.13 18.31 -11.22
CA ASP A 43 8.58 18.91 -12.45
C ASP A 43 9.94 19.61 -12.37
N TRP A 44 10.60 19.74 -13.52
CA TRP A 44 11.90 20.40 -13.67
C TRP A 44 11.98 21.08 -15.03
N ASN A 45 12.16 22.40 -15.03
CA ASN A 45 12.15 23.25 -16.23
C ASN A 45 13.48 23.26 -17.01
N LYS A 46 14.45 22.42 -16.63
CA LYS A 46 15.77 22.26 -17.27
C LYS A 46 16.65 23.53 -17.34
N LYS A 47 16.33 24.60 -16.59
CA LYS A 47 17.12 25.83 -16.56
C LYS A 47 18.55 25.63 -16.00
N TYR A 48 18.69 24.74 -15.01
CA TYR A 48 19.97 24.37 -14.40
C TYR A 48 20.27 22.90 -14.66
N SER A 49 21.54 22.54 -14.80
CA SER A 49 21.94 21.14 -15.01
C SER A 49 21.63 20.27 -13.79
N LYS A 50 21.39 18.97 -14.00
CA LYS A 50 21.13 17.98 -12.93
C LYS A 50 22.24 17.96 -11.87
N ASN A 51 23.50 18.00 -12.30
CA ASN A 51 24.66 18.03 -11.40
C ASN A 51 24.66 19.29 -10.52
N GLU A 52 24.33 20.45 -11.10
CA GLU A 52 24.25 21.69 -10.35
C GLU A 52 23.14 21.64 -9.31
N ILE A 53 21.95 21.18 -9.67
CA ILE A 53 20.82 21.03 -8.74
C ILE A 53 21.19 20.12 -7.57
N TYR A 54 21.77 18.94 -7.82
CA TYR A 54 22.17 18.03 -6.73
C TYR A 54 23.27 18.62 -5.83
N LYS A 55 24.25 19.34 -6.39
CA LYS A 55 25.26 20.05 -5.59
C LYS A 55 24.62 21.12 -4.70
N ARG A 56 23.66 21.88 -5.23
CA ARG A 56 22.92 22.91 -4.48
C ARG A 56 22.07 22.28 -3.37
N ILE A 57 21.38 21.18 -3.63
CA ILE A 57 20.62 20.43 -2.60
C ILE A 57 21.56 19.95 -1.49
N ASN A 58 22.74 19.42 -1.84
CA ASN A 58 23.73 19.01 -0.84
C ASN A 58 24.25 20.19 0.00
N GLN A 59 24.46 21.36 -0.61
CA GLN A 59 24.84 22.58 0.11
C GLN A 59 23.73 23.06 1.04
N PHE A 60 22.48 23.07 0.56
CA PHE A 60 21.31 23.40 1.39
C PHE A 60 21.21 22.46 2.60
N ALA A 61 21.32 21.15 2.39
CA ALA A 61 21.26 20.15 3.45
C ALA A 61 22.38 20.36 4.50
N LYS A 62 23.59 20.72 4.06
CA LYS A 62 24.70 21.08 4.97
C LYS A 62 24.43 22.36 5.75
N ASN A 63 23.88 23.39 5.12
CA ASN A 63 23.60 24.69 5.75
C ASN A 63 22.48 24.58 6.80
N GLU A 64 21.42 23.82 6.49
CA GLU A 64 20.33 23.54 7.43
C GLU A 64 20.69 22.42 8.44
N ASN A 65 21.88 21.81 8.30
CA ASN A 65 22.38 20.76 9.18
C ASN A 65 21.44 19.53 9.26
N VAL A 66 20.84 19.15 8.13
CA VAL A 66 19.91 18.02 7.98
C VAL A 66 20.39 17.02 6.94
N ALA A 67 19.90 15.78 6.99
CA ALA A 67 20.07 14.80 5.92
C ALA A 67 18.81 14.74 5.04
N ILE A 68 18.99 14.83 3.73
CA ILE A 68 17.89 14.70 2.75
C ILE A 68 18.12 13.41 1.97
N TYR A 69 17.10 12.55 1.94
CA TYR A 69 17.15 11.26 1.28
C TYR A 69 16.34 11.33 -0.01
N LYS A 70 16.94 11.01 -1.14
CA LYS A 70 16.19 10.74 -2.37
C LYS A 70 16.02 9.25 -2.52
N SER A 71 14.79 8.80 -2.77
CA SER A 71 14.49 7.39 -2.98
C SER A 71 13.89 7.17 -4.36
N THR A 72 14.38 6.13 -5.03
CA THR A 72 13.77 5.62 -6.26
C THR A 72 13.58 4.11 -6.11
N SER A 73 12.39 3.61 -6.43
CA SER A 73 12.12 2.18 -6.45
C SER A 73 12.89 1.52 -7.59
N ASN A 74 13.57 0.42 -7.29
CA ASN A 74 14.24 -0.44 -8.26
C ASN A 74 13.49 -1.77 -8.31
N TYR A 75 12.83 -2.03 -9.43
CA TYR A 75 12.05 -3.24 -9.65
C TYR A 75 12.94 -4.33 -10.27
N THR A 76 13.88 -4.84 -9.50
CA THR A 76 14.71 -5.99 -9.90
C THR A 76 14.23 -7.26 -9.19
N ASN A 77 14.02 -8.33 -9.96
CA ASN A 77 13.74 -9.68 -9.43
C ASN A 77 12.54 -9.81 -8.47
N LYS A 78 11.36 -9.27 -8.84
CA LYS A 78 10.09 -9.42 -8.10
C LYS A 78 10.06 -8.83 -6.67
N ASN A 79 11.17 -8.26 -6.20
CA ASN A 79 11.26 -7.52 -4.94
C ASN A 79 11.35 -6.02 -5.25
N VAL A 80 10.77 -5.19 -4.37
CA VAL A 80 10.92 -3.74 -4.45
C VAL A 80 12.19 -3.36 -3.68
N ASP A 81 13.34 -3.36 -4.36
CA ASP A 81 14.56 -2.80 -3.79
C ASP A 81 14.49 -1.27 -3.86
N LYS A 82 15.13 -0.57 -2.92
CA LYS A 82 15.15 0.89 -2.89
C LYS A 82 16.55 1.40 -3.14
N ASP A 83 16.69 2.15 -4.21
CA ASP A 83 17.87 2.95 -4.45
C ASP A 83 17.73 4.25 -3.65
N ILE A 84 18.71 4.54 -2.78
CA ILE A 84 18.70 5.71 -1.91
C ILE A 84 19.95 6.52 -2.11
N TYR A 85 19.80 7.81 -2.36
CA TYR A 85 20.90 8.77 -2.28
C TYR A 85 20.73 9.67 -1.06
N VAL A 86 21.83 9.97 -0.38
CA VAL A 86 21.81 10.82 0.82
C VAL A 86 22.59 12.10 0.57
N PHE A 87 21.88 13.23 0.58
CA PHE A 87 22.47 14.56 0.66
C PHE A 87 22.85 14.84 2.12
N ASN A 88 24.05 15.42 2.32
CA ASN A 88 24.67 15.61 3.63
C ASN A 88 24.88 14.32 4.44
N LYS A 89 25.77 13.45 3.93
CA LYS A 89 26.11 12.14 4.52
C LYS A 89 26.53 12.19 6.00
N SER A 90 27.05 13.32 6.51
CA SER A 90 27.50 13.44 7.91
C SER A 90 26.36 13.46 8.93
N LYS A 91 25.13 13.75 8.48
CA LYS A 91 23.91 13.73 9.31
C LYS A 91 23.01 12.54 8.99
N ALA A 92 23.46 11.64 8.12
CA ALA A 92 22.69 10.49 7.71
C ALA A 92 22.54 9.50 8.88
N THR A 93 21.29 9.14 9.19
CA THR A 93 20.98 7.95 9.97
C THR A 93 20.91 6.73 9.07
N THR A 94 21.39 5.59 9.55
CA THR A 94 21.24 4.28 8.88
C THR A 94 19.76 3.98 8.69
N ILE A 95 19.37 3.64 7.47
CA ILE A 95 18.02 3.16 7.18
C ILE A 95 18.03 1.65 7.33
N THR A 96 17.24 1.15 8.28
CA THR A 96 16.99 -0.27 8.47
C THR A 96 15.62 -0.61 7.89
N PRO A 97 15.55 -1.34 6.77
CA PRO A 97 14.27 -1.76 6.20
C PRO A 97 13.62 -2.78 7.14
N PHE A 98 12.28 -2.76 7.22
CA PHE A 98 11.54 -3.69 8.08
C PHE A 98 11.85 -5.17 7.75
N ASN A 99 11.98 -5.50 6.47
CA ASN A 99 12.48 -6.80 6.01
C ASN A 99 13.99 -6.71 5.76
N ALA A 100 14.79 -7.48 6.49
CA ALA A 100 16.24 -7.49 6.34
C ALA A 100 16.71 -8.13 5.02
N LYS A 101 15.81 -8.78 4.26
CA LYS A 101 16.11 -9.25 2.90
C LYS A 101 16.05 -8.15 1.85
N TYR A 102 15.44 -6.99 2.14
CA TYR A 102 15.48 -5.86 1.22
C TYR A 102 16.87 -5.25 1.23
N ASN A 103 17.45 -5.14 0.04
CA ASN A 103 18.70 -4.42 -0.12
C ASN A 103 18.37 -2.94 -0.36
N ILE A 104 18.88 -2.10 0.53
CA ILE A 104 18.95 -0.66 0.28
C ILE A 104 20.25 -0.41 -0.47
N HIS A 105 20.11 -0.04 -1.74
CA HIS A 105 21.24 0.31 -2.57
C HIS A 105 21.55 1.79 -2.40
N TYR A 106 22.64 2.10 -1.71
CA TYR A 106 23.10 3.48 -1.58
C TYR A 106 23.79 3.92 -2.86
N LEU A 107 23.19 4.89 -3.56
CA LEU A 107 23.72 5.38 -4.83
C LEU A 107 24.99 6.21 -4.62
N SER A 108 25.95 6.01 -5.52
CA SER A 108 27.08 6.93 -5.71
C SER A 108 26.65 8.23 -6.39
N ASP A 109 27.52 9.24 -6.39
CA ASP A 109 27.24 10.53 -7.04
C ASP A 109 27.04 10.34 -8.57
N ASP A 110 27.79 9.43 -9.20
CA ASP A 110 27.69 9.14 -10.63
C ASP A 110 26.39 8.39 -10.98
N GLU A 111 25.96 7.45 -10.14
CA GLU A 111 24.70 6.74 -10.32
C GLU A 111 23.50 7.65 -10.11
N LEU A 112 23.57 8.59 -9.16
CA LEU A 112 22.53 9.60 -8.95
C LEU A 112 22.32 10.45 -10.20
N LEU A 113 23.39 10.82 -10.93
CA LEU A 113 23.29 11.59 -12.17
C LEU A 113 22.52 10.84 -13.27
N LYS A 114 22.53 9.51 -13.25
CA LYS A 114 21.74 8.69 -14.17
C LYS A 114 20.25 8.69 -13.83
N LYS A 115 19.88 8.91 -12.57
CA LYS A 115 18.47 8.96 -12.12
C LYS A 115 17.83 10.33 -12.41
N ASP A 116 16.53 10.35 -12.74
CA ASP A 116 15.75 11.58 -12.95
C ASP A 116 15.71 12.43 -11.67
N ILE A 117 15.70 13.77 -11.77
CA ILE A 117 15.52 14.69 -10.64
C ILE A 117 14.13 14.50 -10.01
N LYS A 118 13.13 14.16 -10.82
CA LYS A 118 11.77 13.86 -10.35
C LYS A 118 11.78 12.65 -9.41
N GLY A 119 10.82 12.63 -8.48
CA GLY A 119 10.64 11.54 -7.53
C GLY A 119 10.52 11.98 -6.08
N SER A 120 10.68 11.02 -5.18
CA SER A 120 10.42 11.20 -3.75
C SER A 120 11.67 11.56 -2.96
N TYR A 121 11.57 12.65 -2.23
CA TYR A 121 12.57 13.16 -1.30
C TYR A 121 12.02 13.11 0.12
N PHE A 122 12.85 12.74 1.08
CA PHE A 122 12.46 12.48 2.45
C PHE A 122 13.42 13.14 3.43
N VAL A 123 12.87 13.79 4.45
CA VAL A 123 13.63 14.33 5.59
C VAL A 123 13.07 13.74 6.89
N LYS A 124 13.98 13.22 7.72
CA LYS A 124 13.67 12.58 9.01
C LYS A 124 13.82 13.53 10.20
N ASP A 125 14.60 14.59 10.06
CA ASP A 125 14.85 15.57 11.12
C ASP A 125 13.56 16.24 11.59
N LYS A 126 13.42 16.49 12.90
CA LYS A 126 12.17 17.05 13.47
C LYS A 126 11.97 18.53 13.09
N ASN A 127 13.06 19.28 13.01
CA ASN A 127 13.06 20.74 12.90
C ASN A 127 13.47 21.19 11.49
N PHE A 128 12.75 20.73 10.47
CA PHE A 128 13.02 21.07 9.08
C PHE A 128 11.95 21.99 8.52
N ASP A 129 12.35 23.11 7.93
CA ASP A 129 11.44 24.03 7.25
C ASP A 129 11.24 23.57 5.79
N VAL A 130 10.15 22.83 5.60
CA VAL A 130 9.76 22.29 4.29
C VAL A 130 9.49 23.40 3.27
N SER A 131 8.87 24.50 3.71
CA SER A 131 8.53 25.61 2.81
C SER A 131 9.79 26.28 2.28
N LYS A 132 10.81 26.44 3.14
CA LYS A 132 12.12 26.96 2.75
C LYS A 132 12.78 26.09 1.69
N PHE A 133 12.72 24.76 1.84
CA PHE A 133 13.29 23.85 0.85
C PHE A 133 12.51 23.83 -0.48
N ILE A 134 11.18 23.86 -0.43
CA ILE A 134 10.36 23.95 -1.66
C ILE A 134 10.64 25.26 -2.41
N ASN A 135 10.71 26.38 -1.70
CA ASN A 135 11.05 27.67 -2.31
C ASN A 135 12.46 27.64 -2.92
N PHE A 136 13.43 27.06 -2.21
CA PHE A 136 14.77 26.82 -2.73
C PHE A 136 14.75 26.00 -4.03
N LEU A 137 14.03 24.87 -4.07
CA LEU A 137 13.92 24.06 -5.30
C LEU A 137 13.31 24.86 -6.46
N LYS A 138 12.29 25.68 -6.16
CA LYS A 138 11.63 26.54 -7.15
C LYS A 138 12.57 27.58 -7.75
N GLU A 139 13.46 28.16 -6.96
CA GLU A 139 14.50 29.10 -7.45
C GLU A 139 15.42 28.46 -8.49
N TYR A 140 15.69 27.15 -8.36
CA TYR A 140 16.48 26.36 -9.31
C TYR A 140 15.63 25.66 -10.38
N GLY A 141 14.37 26.10 -10.57
CA GLY A 141 13.52 25.62 -11.64
C GLY A 141 12.93 24.22 -11.42
N VAL A 142 12.88 23.76 -10.17
CA VAL A 142 12.31 22.48 -9.76
C VAL A 142 11.00 22.71 -9.00
N THR A 143 9.91 22.14 -9.49
CA THR A 143 8.61 22.18 -8.83
C THR A 143 8.49 21.01 -7.87
N ALA A 144 8.20 21.31 -6.60
CA ALA A 144 8.08 20.33 -5.55
C ALA A 144 6.90 20.64 -4.64
N GLU A 145 6.26 19.58 -4.13
CA GLU A 145 5.15 19.68 -3.21
C GLU A 145 5.42 18.81 -1.99
N SER A 146 5.13 19.34 -0.81
CA SER A 146 5.07 18.51 0.38
C SER A 146 3.69 17.89 0.48
N TYR A 147 3.67 16.60 0.75
CA TYR A 147 2.44 15.89 1.02
C TYR A 147 2.48 15.37 2.45
N LYS A 148 1.30 15.16 3.03
CA LYS A 148 1.21 14.40 4.28
C LYS A 148 1.03 12.94 3.91
N ILE A 149 1.76 12.07 4.59
CA ILE A 149 1.51 10.65 4.50
C ILE A 149 0.14 10.41 5.11
N ASP A 150 -0.83 10.05 4.29
CA ASP A 150 -2.13 9.63 4.77
C ASP A 150 -2.05 8.16 5.22
N HIS A 151 -1.55 7.96 6.44
CA HIS A 151 -1.48 6.65 7.07
C HIS A 151 -2.86 5.97 7.16
N MET A 152 -3.96 6.74 7.23
CA MET A 152 -5.31 6.20 7.22
C MET A 152 -5.68 5.70 5.83
N MET A 153 -5.28 6.40 4.77
CA MET A 153 -5.47 5.94 3.39
C MET A 153 -4.68 4.65 3.10
N ILE A 154 -3.45 4.51 3.61
CA ILE A 154 -2.68 3.25 3.54
C ILE A 154 -3.43 2.13 4.26
N ALA A 155 -3.93 2.39 5.49
CA ALA A 155 -4.69 1.40 6.26
C ALA A 155 -6.00 1.00 5.56
N VAL A 156 -6.76 1.96 5.02
CA VAL A 156 -7.97 1.71 4.24
C VAL A 156 -7.63 0.95 2.96
N GLY A 157 -6.52 1.26 2.30
CA GLY A 157 -6.00 0.52 1.15
C GLY A 157 -5.70 -0.94 1.48
N VAL A 158 -5.10 -1.21 2.64
CA VAL A 158 -4.90 -2.58 3.14
C VAL A 158 -6.24 -3.28 3.38
N ILE A 159 -7.18 -2.62 4.06
CA ILE A 159 -8.50 -3.20 4.38
C ILE A 159 -9.26 -3.55 3.10
N LYS A 160 -9.30 -2.64 2.12
CA LYS A 160 -9.99 -2.82 0.84
C LYS A 160 -9.32 -3.87 -0.02
N GLN A 161 -7.99 -3.82 -0.18
CA GLN A 161 -7.29 -4.81 -1.00
C GLN A 161 -7.41 -6.23 -0.44
N MET A 162 -7.49 -6.37 0.89
CA MET A 162 -7.64 -7.68 1.55
C MET A 162 -9.11 -8.10 1.74
N ASN A 163 -10.09 -7.27 1.38
CA ASN A 163 -11.52 -7.58 1.56
C ASN A 163 -11.87 -8.01 3.01
N ILE A 164 -11.32 -7.31 4.01
CA ILE A 164 -11.46 -7.69 5.45
C ILE A 164 -12.52 -6.89 6.22
N GLU A 165 -13.23 -5.97 5.57
CA GLU A 165 -14.25 -5.14 6.21
C GLU A 165 -15.38 -6.00 6.81
N VAL A 166 -15.94 -6.91 6.01
CA VAL A 166 -17.01 -7.82 6.46
C VAL A 166 -16.52 -8.75 7.59
N PRO A 167 -15.36 -9.45 7.48
CA PRO A 167 -14.79 -10.22 8.59
C PRO A 167 -14.59 -9.45 9.89
N LEU A 168 -14.09 -8.20 9.84
CA LEU A 168 -13.88 -7.38 11.04
C LEU A 168 -15.21 -7.03 11.72
N SER A 169 -16.23 -6.67 10.94
CA SER A 169 -17.57 -6.40 11.47
C SER A 169 -18.21 -7.65 12.10
N ALA A 170 -18.05 -8.81 11.45
CA ALA A 170 -18.52 -10.10 11.95
C ALA A 170 -17.89 -10.44 13.31
N LEU A 171 -16.59 -10.18 13.45
CA LEU A 171 -15.85 -10.44 14.69
C LEU A 171 -16.40 -9.63 15.87
N LEU A 172 -16.69 -8.34 15.67
CA LEU A 172 -17.32 -7.51 16.71
C LEU A 172 -18.71 -8.03 17.11
N ILE A 173 -19.49 -8.50 16.15
CA ILE A 173 -20.81 -9.10 16.39
C ILE A 173 -20.66 -10.39 17.21
N VAL A 174 -19.69 -11.25 16.90
CA VAL A 174 -19.41 -12.47 17.68
C VAL A 174 -19.09 -12.13 19.14
N TYR A 175 -18.28 -11.10 19.39
CA TYR A 175 -17.99 -10.62 20.75
C TYR A 175 -19.26 -10.11 21.45
N PHE A 176 -20.09 -9.32 20.78
CA PHE A 176 -21.34 -8.83 21.33
C PHE A 176 -22.27 -9.98 21.74
N ILE A 177 -22.45 -10.97 20.86
CA ILE A 177 -23.24 -12.18 21.13
C ILE A 177 -22.66 -12.98 22.29
N TYR A 178 -21.33 -13.15 22.32
CA TYR A 178 -20.64 -13.84 23.41
C TYR A 178 -20.98 -13.22 24.77
N TYR A 179 -20.87 -11.89 24.89
CA TYR A 179 -21.16 -11.20 26.14
C TYR A 179 -22.63 -11.27 26.53
N ILE A 180 -23.56 -11.18 25.58
CA ILE A 180 -24.99 -11.41 25.87
C ILE A 180 -25.21 -12.80 26.45
N PHE A 181 -24.61 -13.82 25.84
CA PHE A 181 -24.75 -15.20 26.29
C PHE A 181 -24.08 -15.43 27.66
N GLU A 182 -22.93 -14.81 27.90
CA GLU A 182 -22.23 -14.83 29.20
C GLU A 182 -23.12 -14.23 30.30
N LYS A 183 -23.78 -13.09 30.04
CA LYS A 183 -24.69 -12.49 31.03
C LYS A 183 -25.92 -13.34 31.29
N ASN A 184 -26.43 -14.01 30.25
CA ASN A 184 -27.60 -14.87 30.35
C ASN A 184 -27.35 -16.10 31.23
N ILE A 185 -26.22 -16.80 31.04
CA ILE A 185 -25.87 -17.96 31.86
C ILE A 185 -25.68 -17.57 33.33
N ASN A 186 -25.05 -16.42 33.58
CA ASN A 186 -24.75 -15.95 34.94
C ASN A 186 -25.90 -15.14 35.57
N PHE A 187 -27.06 -15.09 34.92
CA PHE A 187 -28.17 -14.23 35.28
C PHE A 187 -28.73 -14.50 36.69
N LYS A 188 -28.85 -15.77 37.07
CA LYS A 188 -29.25 -16.17 38.42
C LYS A 188 -28.24 -15.68 39.47
N ALA A 189 -26.95 -15.76 39.17
CA ALA A 189 -25.89 -15.28 40.06
C ALA A 189 -25.95 -13.75 40.23
N TYR A 190 -26.25 -13.01 39.17
CA TYR A 190 -26.45 -11.55 39.26
C TYR A 190 -27.68 -11.18 40.10
N ALA A 191 -28.79 -11.92 39.95
CA ALA A 191 -30.00 -11.68 40.74
C ALA A 191 -29.79 -11.93 42.23
N ILE A 192 -29.08 -13.02 42.59
CA ILE A 192 -28.72 -13.33 43.98
C ILE A 192 -27.83 -12.22 44.57
N LYS A 193 -26.86 -11.72 43.80
CA LYS A 193 -26.00 -10.60 44.23
C LYS A 193 -26.78 -9.32 44.46
N TYR A 194 -27.72 -9.01 43.57
CA TYR A 194 -28.62 -7.87 43.72
C TYR A 194 -29.47 -7.98 45.00
N LEU A 195 -30.01 -9.16 45.28
CA LEU A 195 -30.79 -9.42 46.49
C LEU A 195 -29.94 -9.26 47.76
N ASN A 196 -28.67 -9.64 47.70
CA ASN A 196 -27.69 -9.45 48.77
C ASN A 196 -27.11 -8.01 48.84
N GLY A 197 -27.73 -7.03 48.18
CA GLY A 197 -27.37 -5.60 48.29
C GLY A 197 -26.20 -5.15 47.42
N PHE A 198 -25.74 -5.94 46.45
CA PHE A 198 -24.71 -5.49 45.51
C PHE A 198 -25.31 -4.49 44.50
N THR A 199 -24.68 -3.33 44.36
CA THR A 199 -25.00 -2.37 43.29
C THR A 199 -24.48 -2.86 41.94
N LEU A 200 -25.11 -2.41 40.83
CA LEU A 200 -24.68 -2.71 39.46
C LEU A 200 -23.18 -2.43 39.24
N ARG A 201 -22.69 -1.32 39.80
CA ARG A 201 -21.27 -0.92 39.73
C ARG A 201 -20.37 -1.97 40.39
N LYS A 202 -20.73 -2.45 41.59
CA LYS A 202 -19.97 -3.48 42.31
C LYS A 202 -19.94 -4.80 41.55
N ILE A 203 -21.00 -5.14 40.81
CA ILE A 203 -21.08 -6.34 39.95
C ILE A 203 -20.23 -6.17 38.68
N ILE A 204 -20.22 -4.98 38.06
CA ILE A 204 -19.42 -4.69 36.86
C ILE A 204 -17.91 -4.81 37.16
N PHE A 205 -17.47 -4.15 38.23
CA PHE A 205 -16.08 -4.12 38.66
C PHE A 205 -15.66 -5.34 39.49
N GLU A 206 -16.58 -6.29 39.68
CA GLU A 206 -16.24 -7.55 40.32
C GLU A 206 -15.18 -8.28 39.50
N ASN A 207 -14.11 -8.72 40.19
CA ASN A 207 -12.94 -9.35 39.58
C ASN A 207 -12.27 -8.49 38.50
N PHE A 208 -12.35 -7.16 38.56
CA PHE A 208 -11.67 -6.26 37.62
C PHE A 208 -10.17 -6.56 37.52
N SER A 209 -9.49 -6.72 38.66
CA SER A 209 -8.07 -7.11 38.71
C SER A 209 -7.79 -8.40 37.93
N LYS A 210 -8.62 -9.45 38.07
CA LYS A 210 -8.44 -10.72 37.33
C LYS A 210 -8.65 -10.56 35.82
N LYS A 211 -9.55 -9.66 35.40
CA LYS A 211 -9.76 -9.33 33.98
C LYS A 211 -8.56 -8.55 33.43
N CYS A 212 -8.02 -7.61 34.20
CA CYS A 212 -6.81 -6.88 33.83
C CYS A 212 -5.61 -7.82 33.71
N THR A 213 -5.38 -8.71 34.69
CA THR A 213 -4.29 -9.67 34.61
C THR A 213 -4.43 -10.57 33.38
N TYR A 214 -5.64 -11.04 33.07
CA TYR A 214 -5.89 -11.83 31.86
C TYR A 214 -5.48 -11.10 30.57
N TRP A 215 -5.90 -9.85 30.40
CA TRP A 215 -5.56 -9.06 29.22
C TRP A 215 -4.07 -8.72 29.14
N VAL A 216 -3.45 -8.39 30.26
CA VAL A 216 -2.00 -8.12 30.32
C VAL A 216 -1.21 -9.36 29.95
N THR A 217 -1.58 -10.53 30.48
CA THR A 217 -0.93 -11.80 30.10
C THR A 217 -1.08 -12.07 28.61
N LEU A 218 -2.26 -11.85 28.02
CA LEU A 218 -2.46 -12.01 26.57
C LEU A 218 -1.60 -11.07 25.73
N ILE A 219 -1.48 -9.79 26.11
CA ILE A 219 -0.61 -8.83 25.42
C ILE A 219 0.84 -9.29 25.48
N ILE A 220 1.33 -9.69 26.67
CA ILE A 220 2.71 -10.16 26.83
C ILE A 220 2.96 -11.40 25.97
N SER A 221 2.05 -12.37 25.98
CA SER A 221 2.15 -13.57 25.14
C SER A 221 2.12 -13.23 23.65
N GLN A 222 1.30 -12.28 23.23
CA GLN A 222 1.24 -11.80 21.84
C GLN A 222 2.58 -11.19 21.43
N ILE A 223 3.14 -10.27 22.24
CA ILE A 223 4.44 -9.62 21.96
C ILE A 223 5.54 -10.67 21.82
N LEU A 224 5.62 -11.63 22.74
CA LEU A 224 6.62 -12.70 22.68
C LEU A 224 6.48 -13.50 21.38
N LEU A 225 5.27 -13.96 21.06
CA LEU A 225 5.01 -14.76 19.86
C LEU A 225 5.32 -13.98 18.57
N THR A 226 4.86 -12.73 18.47
CA THR A 226 5.09 -11.91 17.27
C THR A 226 6.56 -11.58 17.10
N THR A 227 7.27 -11.25 18.18
CA THR A 227 8.70 -10.92 18.11
C THR A 227 9.52 -12.14 17.70
N SER A 228 9.22 -13.33 18.24
CA SER A 228 9.86 -14.58 17.82
C SER A 228 9.64 -14.88 16.34
N VAL A 229 8.41 -14.74 15.84
CA VAL A 229 8.09 -14.96 14.42
C VAL A 229 8.82 -13.96 13.52
N LEU A 230 8.80 -12.67 13.86
CA LEU A 230 9.49 -11.64 13.09
C LEU A 230 11.00 -11.88 13.06
N TRP A 231 11.59 -12.33 14.17
CA TRP A 231 13.01 -12.67 14.26
C TRP A 231 13.38 -13.86 13.36
N ILE A 232 12.59 -14.95 13.40
CA ILE A 232 12.79 -16.13 12.54
C ILE A 232 12.67 -15.77 11.05
N LEU A 233 11.75 -14.88 10.71
CA LEU A 233 11.48 -14.47 9.33
C LEU A 233 12.39 -13.32 8.85
N ASN A 234 13.35 -12.85 9.66
CA ASN A 234 14.25 -11.73 9.39
C ASN A 234 13.53 -10.37 9.15
N TYR A 235 12.39 -10.15 9.79
CA TYR A 235 11.69 -8.86 9.81
C TYR A 235 12.02 -8.05 11.08
N THR A 236 13.29 -7.68 11.22
CA THR A 236 13.80 -7.05 12.46
C THR A 236 13.98 -5.54 12.37
N GLY A 237 13.81 -4.92 11.20
CA GLY A 237 13.93 -3.48 11.07
C GLY A 237 12.77 -2.76 11.76
N ASN A 238 13.06 -1.71 12.54
CA ASN A 238 12.05 -0.90 13.25
C ASN A 238 11.09 -1.71 14.15
N LEU A 239 11.58 -2.80 14.76
CA LEU A 239 10.80 -3.63 15.68
C LEU A 239 10.18 -2.82 16.83
N ASP A 240 10.88 -1.83 17.37
CA ASP A 240 10.38 -1.02 18.48
C ASP A 240 9.08 -0.27 18.11
N LEU A 241 9.06 0.32 16.92
CA LEU A 241 7.90 1.04 16.40
C LEU A 241 6.76 0.06 16.07
N PHE A 242 7.08 -1.12 15.54
CA PHE A 242 6.10 -2.19 15.33
C PHE A 242 5.45 -2.64 16.65
N ILE A 243 6.26 -2.91 17.68
CA ILE A 243 5.78 -3.35 19.00
C ILE A 243 4.93 -2.26 19.65
N LEU A 244 5.35 -0.99 19.58
CA LEU A 244 4.57 0.15 20.08
C LEU A 244 3.18 0.19 19.43
N ARG A 245 3.11 0.09 18.10
CA ARG A 245 1.84 0.07 17.36
C ARG A 245 0.99 -1.15 17.71
N LEU A 246 1.60 -2.33 17.86
CA LEU A 246 0.92 -3.56 18.27
C LEU A 246 0.24 -3.39 19.64
N VAL A 247 0.97 -2.84 20.61
CA VAL A 247 0.44 -2.57 21.95
C VAL A 247 -0.72 -1.57 21.89
N LEU A 248 -0.58 -0.48 21.13
CA LEU A 248 -1.63 0.52 20.97
C LEU A 248 -2.91 -0.08 20.35
N LEU A 249 -2.78 -0.88 19.29
CA LEU A 249 -3.91 -1.56 18.65
C LEU A 249 -4.58 -2.57 19.59
N SER A 250 -3.80 -3.37 20.32
CA SER A 250 -4.34 -4.32 21.30
C SER A 250 -5.06 -3.60 22.44
N CYS A 251 -4.54 -2.47 22.93
CA CYS A 251 -5.21 -1.63 23.93
C CYS A 251 -6.53 -1.04 23.40
N LEU A 252 -6.55 -0.54 22.16
CA LEU A 252 -7.75 0.00 21.52
C LEU A 252 -8.82 -1.09 21.33
N PHE A 253 -8.41 -2.30 20.94
CA PHE A 253 -9.29 -3.46 20.85
C PHE A 253 -9.90 -3.84 22.20
N ILE A 254 -9.09 -3.93 23.26
CA ILE A 254 -9.56 -4.22 24.62
C ILE A 254 -10.55 -3.16 25.10
N LEU A 255 -10.29 -1.88 24.80
CA LEU A 255 -11.20 -0.78 25.13
C LEU A 255 -12.55 -0.99 24.41
N THR A 256 -12.52 -1.31 23.12
CA THR A 256 -13.72 -1.56 22.31
C THR A 256 -14.54 -2.72 22.87
N ILE A 257 -13.89 -3.84 23.17
CA ILE A 257 -14.54 -5.00 23.82
C ILE A 257 -15.10 -4.65 25.21
N SER A 258 -14.39 -3.83 25.96
CA SER A 258 -14.85 -3.41 27.29
C SER A 258 -16.12 -2.57 27.20
N VAL A 259 -16.22 -1.68 26.20
CA VAL A 259 -17.44 -0.93 25.89
C VAL A 259 -18.57 -1.88 25.49
N ILE A 260 -18.32 -2.84 24.61
CA ILE A 260 -19.31 -3.86 24.21
C ILE A 260 -19.84 -4.62 25.44
N ASN A 261 -18.94 -5.12 26.28
CA ASN A 261 -19.31 -5.83 27.51
C ASN A 261 -20.12 -4.92 28.47
N LEU A 262 -19.72 -3.67 28.66
CA LEU A 262 -20.48 -2.69 29.46
C LEU A 262 -21.88 -2.47 28.90
N TRP A 263 -21.99 -2.37 27.57
CA TRP A 263 -23.28 -2.19 26.90
C TRP A 263 -24.23 -3.36 27.15
N THR A 264 -23.73 -4.60 27.21
CA THR A 264 -24.56 -5.77 27.53
C THR A 264 -25.13 -5.76 28.95
N PHE A 265 -24.58 -4.96 29.89
CA PHE A 265 -25.18 -4.80 31.21
C PHE A 265 -26.49 -4.01 31.19
N LEU A 266 -26.82 -3.28 30.10
CA LEU A 266 -28.15 -2.66 29.96
C LEU A 266 -29.27 -3.70 30.01
N MET A 267 -28.99 -4.94 29.56
CA MET A 267 -29.95 -6.03 29.67
C MET A 267 -30.37 -6.31 31.12
N LEU A 268 -29.54 -5.94 32.10
CA LEU A 268 -29.78 -6.18 33.52
C LEU A 268 -30.65 -5.11 34.21
N LEU A 269 -30.93 -3.96 33.57
CA LEU A 269 -31.49 -2.77 34.24
C LEU A 269 -33.00 -2.84 34.51
N ASN A 270 -33.77 -3.70 33.82
CA ASN A 270 -35.24 -3.71 33.88
C ASN A 270 -35.83 -5.09 34.23
N LEU A 271 -35.15 -5.89 35.06
CA LEU A 271 -35.55 -7.27 35.30
C LEU A 271 -36.09 -7.52 36.70
N ASN A 272 -37.17 -8.29 36.75
CA ASN A 272 -37.79 -8.70 38.01
C ASN A 272 -36.93 -9.78 38.69
N ILE A 273 -36.21 -9.39 39.75
CA ILE A 273 -35.30 -10.23 40.54
C ILE A 273 -35.96 -11.55 40.96
N ALA A 274 -37.26 -11.54 41.33
CA ALA A 274 -37.97 -12.75 41.76
C ALA A 274 -38.13 -13.78 40.62
N ASN A 275 -38.34 -13.32 39.39
CA ASN A 275 -38.40 -14.20 38.21
C ASN A 275 -37.02 -14.72 37.83
N MET A 276 -35.98 -13.89 37.98
CA MET A 276 -34.59 -14.29 37.73
C MET A 276 -34.13 -15.42 38.67
N ILE A 277 -34.46 -15.32 39.97
CA ILE A 277 -34.07 -16.31 40.99
C ILE A 277 -34.78 -17.64 40.77
N LYS A 278 -36.07 -17.61 40.39
CA LYS A 278 -36.88 -18.79 40.07
C LYS A 278 -36.43 -19.51 38.79
N GLY A 279 -35.44 -18.97 38.07
CA GLY A 279 -34.99 -19.53 36.79
C GLY A 279 -36.08 -19.50 35.71
N LYS A 280 -37.18 -18.77 35.96
CA LYS A 280 -38.22 -18.51 34.96
C LYS A 280 -37.63 -17.51 33.98
N GLN A 281 -36.86 -18.03 33.03
CA GLN A 281 -36.35 -17.27 31.90
C GLN A 281 -37.53 -16.48 31.31
N HIS A 282 -37.29 -15.21 31.00
CA HIS A 282 -38.08 -14.55 29.97
C HIS A 282 -37.73 -15.22 28.63
N PHE A 283 -38.27 -16.42 28.41
CA PHE A 283 -38.04 -17.27 27.23
C PHE A 283 -38.29 -16.49 25.94
N LYS A 284 -39.23 -15.54 25.97
CA LYS A 284 -39.50 -14.59 24.88
C LYS A 284 -38.29 -13.72 24.53
N THR A 285 -37.64 -13.10 25.52
CA THR A 285 -36.48 -12.24 25.29
C THR A 285 -35.27 -13.03 24.81
N ILE A 286 -35.05 -14.23 25.36
CA ILE A 286 -33.96 -15.12 24.95
C ILE A 286 -34.17 -15.66 23.55
N ARG A 287 -35.39 -16.09 23.23
CA ARG A 287 -35.76 -16.55 21.90
C ARG A 287 -35.65 -15.41 20.90
N PHE A 288 -36.07 -14.19 21.27
CA PHE A 288 -35.91 -13.00 20.44
C PHE A 288 -34.44 -12.69 20.15
N ILE A 289 -33.59 -12.61 21.17
CA ILE A 289 -32.14 -12.42 21.03
C ILE A 289 -31.54 -13.49 20.13
N ASN A 290 -31.86 -14.77 20.38
CA ASN A 290 -31.31 -15.87 19.58
C ASN A 290 -31.76 -15.80 18.12
N THR A 291 -33.02 -15.45 17.85
CA THR A 291 -33.52 -15.25 16.49
C THR A 291 -32.85 -14.05 15.80
N VAL A 292 -32.67 -12.93 16.51
CA VAL A 292 -31.96 -11.75 15.99
C VAL A 292 -30.50 -12.10 15.70
N CYS A 293 -29.80 -12.77 16.62
CA CYS A 293 -28.42 -13.23 16.42
C CYS A 293 -28.30 -14.16 15.20
N LYS A 294 -29.20 -15.14 15.06
CA LYS A 294 -29.23 -16.04 13.89
C LYS A 294 -29.46 -15.28 12.58
N SER A 295 -30.34 -14.28 12.60
CA SER A 295 -30.62 -13.45 11.43
C SER A 295 -29.38 -12.62 11.03
N ILE A 296 -28.71 -12.01 12.00
CA ILE A 296 -27.46 -11.28 11.77
C ILE A 296 -26.37 -12.22 11.23
N LEU A 297 -26.24 -13.42 11.81
CA LEU A 297 -25.24 -14.41 11.40
C LEU A 297 -25.50 -14.92 9.98
N LEU A 298 -26.77 -15.12 9.60
CA LEU A 298 -27.18 -15.46 8.24
C LEU A 298 -26.78 -14.36 7.24
N VAL A 299 -27.06 -13.09 7.58
CA VAL A 299 -26.68 -11.94 6.74
C VAL A 299 -25.16 -11.85 6.57
N LEU A 300 -24.40 -12.08 7.64
CA LEU A 300 -22.94 -12.10 7.58
C LEU A 300 -22.41 -13.22 6.67
N ILE A 301 -22.92 -14.46 6.83
CA ILE A 301 -22.53 -15.59 5.98
C ILE A 301 -22.86 -15.29 4.51
N ALA A 302 -24.05 -14.76 4.23
CA ALA A 302 -24.45 -14.38 2.89
C ALA A 302 -23.51 -13.32 2.30
N SER A 303 -23.15 -12.30 3.09
CA SER A 303 -22.24 -11.23 2.66
C SER A 303 -20.85 -11.79 2.31
N VAL A 304 -20.27 -12.63 3.18
CA VAL A 304 -18.97 -13.28 2.94
C VAL A 304 -19.02 -14.19 1.71
N MET A 305 -20.12 -14.93 1.50
CA MET A 305 -20.27 -15.77 0.32
C MET A 305 -20.38 -14.97 -0.98
N ILE A 306 -21.12 -13.86 -0.98
CA ILE A 306 -21.23 -12.97 -2.15
C ILE A 306 -19.86 -12.42 -2.52
N GLU A 307 -19.11 -11.93 -1.53
CA GLU A 307 -17.77 -11.36 -1.71
C GLU A 307 -16.78 -12.41 -2.24
N ASN A 308 -16.73 -13.59 -1.63
CA ASN A 308 -15.87 -14.70 -2.09
C ASN A 308 -16.23 -15.15 -3.52
N THR A 309 -17.52 -15.15 -3.88
CA THR A 309 -17.95 -15.50 -5.24
C THR A 309 -17.48 -14.45 -6.25
N SER A 310 -17.46 -13.17 -5.88
CA SER A 310 -16.91 -12.09 -6.71
C SER A 310 -15.42 -12.30 -6.96
N VAL A 311 -14.65 -12.56 -5.90
CA VAL A 311 -13.20 -12.82 -6.02
C VAL A 311 -12.92 -14.02 -6.92
N ILE A 312 -13.69 -15.11 -6.78
CA ILE A 312 -13.56 -16.29 -7.66
C ILE A 312 -13.84 -15.93 -9.12
N LYS A 313 -14.85 -15.09 -9.40
CA LYS A 313 -15.14 -14.63 -10.77
C LYS A 313 -13.99 -13.82 -11.34
N ASP A 314 -13.40 -12.92 -10.56
CA ASP A 314 -12.27 -12.11 -11.01
C ASP A 314 -11.02 -12.96 -11.23
N LEU A 315 -10.73 -13.92 -10.35
CA LEU A 315 -9.65 -14.89 -10.54
C LEU A 315 -9.86 -15.76 -11.78
N ASN A 316 -11.10 -16.18 -12.05
CA ASN A 316 -11.42 -16.92 -13.27
C ASN A 316 -11.21 -16.06 -14.52
N LYS A 317 -11.59 -14.76 -14.49
CA LYS A 317 -11.28 -13.83 -15.59
C LYS A 317 -9.78 -13.67 -15.78
N ILE A 318 -9.01 -13.48 -14.71
CA ILE A 318 -7.55 -13.37 -14.78
C ILE A 318 -6.95 -14.64 -15.41
N LYS A 319 -7.39 -15.81 -14.97
CA LYS A 319 -6.95 -17.11 -15.51
C LYS A 319 -7.36 -17.32 -16.96
N GLU A 320 -8.52 -16.82 -17.37
CA GLU A 320 -8.92 -16.78 -18.78
C GLU A 320 -8.03 -15.84 -19.58
N THR A 321 -7.70 -14.65 -19.04
CA THR A 321 -6.80 -13.71 -19.70
C THR A 321 -5.36 -14.21 -19.80
N GLU A 322 -4.87 -14.97 -18.81
CA GLU A 322 -3.54 -15.58 -18.78
C GLU A 322 -3.28 -16.49 -19.98
N LYS A 323 -4.34 -17.13 -20.52
CA LYS A 323 -4.25 -17.92 -21.76
C LYS A 323 -3.84 -17.08 -22.97
N TYR A 324 -4.16 -15.79 -22.98
CA TYR A 324 -3.78 -14.87 -24.05
C TYR A 324 -2.42 -14.22 -23.78
N TRP A 325 -2.09 -13.95 -22.51
CA TRP A 325 -0.79 -13.37 -22.13
C TRP A 325 0.40 -14.30 -22.38
N ASN A 326 0.24 -15.62 -22.23
CA ASN A 326 1.31 -16.58 -22.56
C ASN A 326 1.50 -16.82 -24.06
N VAL A 327 0.61 -16.30 -24.91
CA VAL A 327 0.65 -16.45 -26.38
C VAL A 327 1.21 -15.19 -27.05
N LEU A 328 1.18 -14.05 -26.37
CA LEU A 328 1.76 -12.80 -26.85
C LEU A 328 3.22 -12.74 -26.41
N ASP A 329 4.16 -12.87 -27.36
CA ASP A 329 5.55 -12.46 -27.13
C ASP A 329 5.59 -10.98 -26.72
N ASP A 330 6.62 -10.55 -25.98
CA ASP A 330 6.81 -9.16 -25.52
C ASP A 330 6.88 -8.20 -26.73
N TYR A 331 5.72 -7.82 -27.27
CA TYR A 331 5.64 -6.81 -28.31
C TYR A 331 5.81 -5.45 -27.66
N TYR A 332 6.80 -4.70 -28.15
CA TYR A 332 6.97 -3.29 -27.83
C TYR A 332 5.69 -2.54 -28.19
N THR A 333 5.03 -1.99 -27.17
CA THR A 333 3.89 -1.09 -27.39
C THR A 333 4.43 0.27 -27.85
N ILE A 334 4.08 0.67 -29.06
CA ILE A 334 4.35 2.01 -29.58
C ILE A 334 3.28 2.94 -28.99
N GLU A 335 3.61 3.66 -27.92
CA GLU A 335 2.78 4.78 -27.46
C GLU A 335 3.04 6.01 -28.33
N PHE A 336 2.05 6.37 -29.14
CA PHE A 336 2.06 7.65 -29.84
C PHE A 336 1.77 8.77 -28.85
N ALA A 337 2.78 9.59 -28.55
CA ALA A 337 2.57 10.84 -27.82
C ALA A 337 1.60 11.74 -28.61
N PRO A 338 0.64 12.42 -27.95
CA PRO A 338 -0.35 13.23 -28.65
C PRO A 338 0.32 14.43 -29.32
N TYR A 339 0.46 14.37 -30.65
CA TYR A 339 0.84 15.51 -31.48
C TYR A 339 -0.37 16.45 -31.63
N HIS A 340 -0.11 17.75 -31.63
CA HIS A 340 -1.10 18.78 -31.93
C HIS A 340 -1.52 18.72 -33.41
N GLU A 341 -2.36 17.76 -33.78
CA GLU A 341 -3.02 17.72 -35.08
C GLU A 341 -4.53 17.55 -34.94
N THR A 342 -5.25 17.90 -36.01
CA THR A 342 -6.71 17.74 -36.08
C THR A 342 -7.10 16.26 -35.95
N LYS A 343 -8.27 16.01 -35.35
CA LYS A 343 -8.78 14.66 -35.05
C LYS A 343 -8.80 13.72 -36.27
N GLN A 344 -8.97 14.26 -37.48
CA GLN A 344 -8.98 13.48 -38.71
C GLN A 344 -7.57 13.01 -39.12
N SER A 345 -6.55 13.87 -39.02
CA SER A 345 -5.15 13.52 -39.31
C SER A 345 -4.63 12.43 -38.35
N LEU A 346 -5.02 12.52 -37.07
CA LEU A 346 -4.73 11.48 -36.08
C LEU A 346 -5.34 10.12 -36.45
N ILE A 347 -6.60 10.11 -36.92
CA ILE A 347 -7.28 8.87 -37.34
C ILE A 347 -6.61 8.28 -38.58
N ASP A 348 -6.27 9.11 -39.57
CA ASP A 348 -5.63 8.66 -40.81
C ASP A 348 -4.21 8.14 -40.56
N ASN A 349 -3.45 8.78 -39.67
CA ASN A 349 -2.14 8.31 -39.26
C ASN A 349 -2.21 7.03 -38.42
N MET A 350 -3.17 6.92 -37.49
CA MET A 350 -3.39 5.67 -36.74
C MET A 350 -3.73 4.50 -37.67
N LEU A 351 -4.59 4.71 -38.67
CA LEU A 351 -4.95 3.69 -39.66
C LEU A 351 -3.75 3.27 -40.52
N ARG A 352 -2.92 4.23 -40.94
CA ARG A 352 -1.69 3.94 -41.70
C ARG A 352 -0.67 3.19 -40.84
N SER A 353 -0.46 3.61 -39.60
CA SER A 353 0.43 2.93 -38.65
C SER A 353 -0.06 1.51 -38.32
N GLU A 354 -1.37 1.32 -38.13
CA GLU A 354 -1.96 -0.01 -37.89
C GLU A 354 -1.76 -0.94 -39.09
N GLN A 355 -1.91 -0.43 -40.31
CA GLN A 355 -1.63 -1.20 -41.54
C GLN A 355 -0.15 -1.54 -41.67
N LEU A 356 0.75 -0.62 -41.32
CA LEU A 356 2.19 -0.82 -41.32
C LEU A 356 2.63 -1.88 -40.30
N VAL A 357 2.06 -1.85 -39.09
CA VAL A 357 2.32 -2.84 -38.05
C VAL A 357 1.81 -4.22 -38.49
N LYS A 358 0.56 -4.31 -38.97
CA LYS A 358 -0.01 -5.59 -39.46
C LYS A 358 0.79 -6.19 -40.62
N ALA A 359 1.27 -5.37 -41.55
CA ALA A 359 2.13 -5.81 -42.66
C ALA A 359 3.51 -6.25 -42.16
N SER A 360 4.09 -5.52 -41.20
CA SER A 360 5.39 -5.84 -40.59
C SER A 360 5.33 -7.14 -39.78
N GLU A 361 4.27 -7.36 -39.00
CA GLU A 361 4.04 -8.57 -38.22
C GLU A 361 3.82 -9.79 -39.10
N ALA A 362 3.07 -9.66 -40.20
CA ALA A 362 2.84 -10.75 -41.15
C ALA A 362 4.13 -11.25 -41.83
N GLU A 363 5.17 -10.42 -41.87
CA GLU A 363 6.45 -10.72 -42.52
C GLU A 363 7.63 -10.83 -41.53
N ASN A 364 7.39 -10.84 -40.22
CA ASN A 364 8.41 -10.87 -39.15
C ASN A 364 9.45 -9.73 -39.24
N ASN A 365 9.04 -8.53 -39.63
CA ASN A 365 9.91 -7.36 -39.72
C ASN A 365 9.90 -6.53 -38.42
N ALA A 366 11.05 -6.00 -38.03
CA ALA A 366 11.19 -5.11 -36.86
C ALA A 366 11.34 -3.66 -37.30
N ILE A 367 10.50 -2.77 -36.75
CA ILE A 367 10.56 -1.31 -36.95
C ILE A 367 10.91 -0.68 -35.62
N LEU A 368 11.95 0.15 -35.58
CA LEU A 368 12.35 0.87 -34.37
C LEU A 368 12.11 2.37 -34.59
N PHE A 369 11.07 2.89 -33.95
CA PHE A 369 10.71 4.30 -34.02
C PHE A 369 11.22 5.02 -32.77
N LYS A 370 12.04 6.06 -32.95
CA LYS A 370 12.45 6.95 -31.86
C LYS A 370 11.58 8.21 -31.92
N PRO A 371 10.59 8.38 -31.03
CA PRO A 371 9.78 9.59 -31.05
C PRO A 371 10.62 10.82 -30.69
N LYS A 372 10.22 11.97 -31.27
CA LYS A 372 10.80 13.28 -31.02
C LYS A 372 10.95 13.54 -29.52
N GLY A 373 12.16 13.85 -29.07
CA GLY A 373 12.33 14.63 -27.86
C GLY A 373 11.99 16.09 -28.18
N ASP A 374 11.27 16.78 -27.29
CA ASP A 374 10.68 18.13 -27.50
C ASP A 374 11.64 19.24 -27.99
N SER A 375 12.93 18.97 -28.17
CA SER A 375 14.00 19.92 -28.47
C SER A 375 14.92 19.54 -29.64
N VAL A 376 14.53 18.61 -30.53
CA VAL A 376 15.31 18.29 -31.74
C VAL A 376 14.80 19.16 -32.91
N ASP A 377 15.69 19.93 -33.54
CA ASP A 377 15.38 20.71 -34.75
C ASP A 377 14.79 19.78 -35.83
N ASN A 378 13.77 20.25 -36.55
CA ASN A 378 13.06 19.42 -37.53
C ASN A 378 13.99 18.84 -38.61
N ASP A 379 15.12 19.51 -38.90
CA ASP A 379 16.09 19.14 -39.94
C ASP A 379 17.35 18.42 -39.39
N ASN A 380 17.35 17.99 -38.12
CA ASN A 380 18.45 17.21 -37.56
C ASN A 380 18.23 15.71 -37.82
N PHE A 381 18.99 15.13 -38.75
CA PHE A 381 18.92 13.72 -39.14
C PHE A 381 20.08 12.87 -38.56
N SER A 382 20.66 13.27 -37.42
CA SER A 382 21.71 12.49 -36.76
C SER A 382 21.20 11.12 -36.29
N PRO A 383 21.91 10.00 -36.54
CA PRO A 383 21.50 8.66 -36.10
C PRO A 383 21.31 8.52 -34.59
N ASP A 384 22.11 9.27 -33.81
CA ASP A 384 22.15 9.15 -32.36
C ASP A 384 21.15 10.11 -31.67
N GLU A 385 20.85 11.26 -32.28
CA GLU A 385 20.13 12.37 -31.63
C GLU A 385 19.05 13.05 -32.49
N GLY A 386 18.88 12.63 -33.75
CA GLY A 386 18.02 13.25 -34.77
C GLY A 386 16.69 12.54 -35.03
N ASN A 387 15.93 13.11 -35.96
CA ASN A 387 14.62 12.64 -36.44
C ASN A 387 14.79 11.54 -37.51
N VAL A 388 15.28 10.36 -37.11
CA VAL A 388 15.52 9.24 -38.03
C VAL A 388 14.66 8.03 -37.69
N ILE A 389 14.21 7.32 -38.72
CA ILE A 389 13.57 6.01 -38.59
C ILE A 389 14.60 4.95 -38.92
N LEU A 390 14.90 4.07 -37.96
CA LEU A 390 15.84 2.97 -38.17
C LEU A 390 15.06 1.73 -38.60
N VAL A 391 15.32 1.30 -39.83
CA VAL A 391 14.72 0.10 -40.43
C VAL A 391 15.79 -0.92 -40.76
N ASN A 392 15.45 -2.20 -40.66
CA ASN A 392 16.37 -3.25 -41.11
C ASN A 392 16.43 -3.32 -42.65
N ASN A 393 17.46 -3.97 -43.19
CA ASN A 393 17.67 -4.05 -44.64
C ASN A 393 16.53 -4.76 -45.38
N GLN A 394 15.85 -5.70 -44.72
CA GLN A 394 14.76 -6.47 -45.30
C GLN A 394 13.53 -5.58 -45.51
N PHE A 395 13.17 -4.78 -44.50
CA PHE A 395 12.13 -3.74 -44.60
C PHE A 395 12.45 -2.74 -45.71
N TRP A 396 13.67 -2.21 -45.76
CA TRP A 396 14.04 -1.24 -46.80
C TRP A 396 13.89 -1.84 -48.21
N SER A 397 14.36 -3.07 -48.43
CA SER A 397 14.28 -3.74 -49.74
C SER A 397 12.86 -3.90 -50.29
N ILE A 398 11.86 -3.97 -49.40
CA ILE A 398 10.46 -4.19 -49.76
C ILE A 398 9.75 -2.86 -49.99
N TYR A 399 10.00 -1.86 -49.15
CA TYR A 399 9.19 -0.64 -49.09
C TYR A 399 9.86 0.62 -49.67
N TYR A 400 11.13 0.59 -50.08
CA TYR A 400 11.86 1.77 -50.60
C TYR A 400 11.17 2.47 -51.78
N LYS A 401 10.36 1.76 -52.58
CA LYS A 401 9.64 2.35 -53.71
C LYS A 401 8.46 3.24 -53.27
N GLN A 402 7.93 3.00 -52.08
CA GLN A 402 6.82 3.77 -51.51
C GLN A 402 7.31 4.98 -50.70
N PHE A 403 8.54 4.90 -50.18
CA PHE A 403 9.25 5.99 -49.53
C PHE A 403 10.36 6.49 -50.47
N GLN A 404 10.01 7.28 -51.49
CA GLN A 404 11.04 8.00 -52.26
C GLN A 404 11.45 9.23 -51.44
N PRO A 405 12.67 9.27 -50.86
CA PRO A 405 13.12 10.47 -50.18
C PRO A 405 13.50 11.51 -51.23
N ASP A 406 13.14 12.77 -50.99
CA ASP A 406 13.60 13.93 -51.81
C ASP A 406 15.12 14.19 -51.64
N ILE A 407 15.81 13.39 -50.81
CA ILE A 407 17.22 13.56 -50.45
C ILE A 407 18.00 12.28 -50.84
N PRO A 408 19.15 12.39 -51.52
CA PRO A 408 19.94 11.22 -51.93
C PRO A 408 20.57 10.51 -50.72
N ILE A 409 20.24 9.23 -50.54
CA ILE A 409 20.75 8.38 -49.46
C ILE A 409 22.24 8.07 -49.71
N LYS A 410 23.11 8.42 -48.76
CA LYS A 410 24.50 7.96 -48.75
C LYS A 410 24.56 6.54 -48.20
N ASN A 411 24.81 5.59 -49.09
CA ASN A 411 24.90 4.17 -48.75
C ASN A 411 26.15 3.89 -47.89
N GLN A 412 26.04 3.89 -46.57
CA GLN A 412 27.07 3.34 -45.68
C GLN A 412 26.75 1.88 -45.40
N LYS A 413 27.76 1.02 -45.49
CA LYS A 413 27.64 -0.42 -45.74
C LYS A 413 26.83 -1.25 -44.73
N ASN A 414 26.34 -0.67 -43.64
CA ASN A 414 25.55 -1.36 -42.62
C ASN A 414 24.31 -0.60 -42.12
N ASN A 415 24.04 0.64 -42.57
CA ASN A 415 22.85 1.40 -42.17
C ASN A 415 22.28 2.12 -43.40
N VAL A 416 20.97 1.96 -43.64
CA VAL A 416 20.24 2.79 -44.59
C VAL A 416 19.57 3.90 -43.79
N GLU A 417 20.07 5.13 -43.96
CA GLU A 417 19.49 6.34 -43.37
C GLU A 417 18.39 6.86 -44.30
N VAL A 418 17.19 7.07 -43.76
CA VAL A 418 16.02 7.63 -44.47
C VAL A 418 15.48 8.80 -43.68
#